data_AF-A0A1A8Q1Z8-F1
#
_entry.id   AF-A0A1A8Q1Z8-F1
#
_cell.length_a   1.000
_cell.length_b   1.000
_cell.length_c   1.000
_cell.angle_alpha   90.00
_cell.angle_beta   90.00
_cell.angle_gamma   90.00
#
_symmetry.space_group_name_H-M   'P 1'
#
loop_
_entity.id
_entity.type
_entity.pdbx_description
1 polymer ?
#
loop_
_entity_poly.entity_id
_entity_poly.type
_entity_poly.pdbx_seq_one_letter_code
_entity_poly.pdbx_strand_id
1 'polypeptide(L)'
;MEGFGSALEKNAADLTVMDVYDIAAVVGQEFERIIDQYGCEALSRLMPKVVRVLEILEVMVSRSSMSPDTEELRLELDRLRLERIERLEKERKHRQELEQVEDVWRGEAQDLLSQIAQLQEENKTLLSNMPIKDSMNEEELQRHEGMTEKEKQVMLRLKEVVDKQRDEIRAKDRELSLKNEDIEALQQQQSRLMKINHDLRHKISVVEAQGKALIGQKVELEAGAQAQAQEVGALRQEVTRLRERLQVEASTQNPEEPLPLPPSPAEEAFCEESGGLDLKDPNRPRFTLQELRDVLHERNELKAKVFLLQEELAYYKSDEAEDEIESPSPELRSRSRSSAPPESGIKRLIFTAIM
;
A
#
# COMPACT_ATOMS: atom_id res chain seq x y z
N MET A 1 42.02 18.90 -11.14
CA MET A 1 40.78 19.42 -10.53
C MET A 1 39.68 19.24 -11.56
N GLU A 2 39.12 18.04 -11.67
CA GLU A 2 38.11 17.73 -12.70
C GLU A 2 37.07 16.83 -12.01
N GLY A 3 35.84 17.31 -11.88
CA GLY A 3 34.75 16.55 -11.27
C GLY A 3 33.50 17.39 -10.96
N PHE A 4 33.68 18.64 -10.54
CA PHE A 4 32.55 19.47 -10.05
C PHE A 4 31.60 20.00 -11.14
N GLY A 5 31.98 19.98 -12.41
CA GLY A 5 31.12 20.45 -13.52
C GLY A 5 29.99 19.50 -13.92
N SER A 6 30.05 18.23 -13.52
CA SER A 6 29.10 17.19 -13.95
C SER A 6 27.68 17.42 -13.42
N ALA A 7 27.53 18.01 -12.24
CA ALA A 7 26.22 18.25 -11.63
C ALA A 7 25.38 19.30 -12.37
N LEU A 8 26.02 20.30 -13.00
CA LEU A 8 25.35 21.34 -13.79
C LEU A 8 24.78 20.82 -15.13
N GLU A 9 25.31 19.70 -15.63
CA GLU A 9 24.88 19.08 -16.88
C GLU A 9 23.71 18.08 -16.70
N LYS A 10 23.36 17.75 -15.45
CA LYS A 10 22.26 16.82 -15.14
C LYS A 10 20.90 17.44 -15.43
N ASN A 11 19.96 16.59 -15.84
CA ASN A 11 18.56 16.99 -15.98
C ASN A 11 17.99 17.37 -14.61
N ALA A 12 17.12 18.40 -14.58
CA ALA A 12 16.53 18.88 -13.33
C ALA A 12 15.69 17.83 -12.58
N ALA A 13 15.16 16.83 -13.29
CA ALA A 13 14.39 15.73 -12.71
C ALA A 13 15.26 14.68 -11.99
N ASP A 14 16.55 14.63 -12.32
CA ASP A 14 17.50 13.62 -11.84
C ASP A 14 18.51 14.21 -10.84
N LEU A 15 18.34 15.49 -10.47
CA LEU A 15 19.17 16.16 -9.48
C LEU A 15 18.97 15.51 -8.10
N THR A 16 20.07 15.24 -7.42
CA THR A 16 20.07 14.81 -6.02
C THR A 16 20.49 15.96 -5.12
N VAL A 17 20.24 15.83 -3.81
CA VAL A 17 20.67 16.82 -2.82
C VAL A 17 22.19 17.04 -2.90
N MET A 18 22.97 15.98 -3.12
CA MET A 18 24.43 16.08 -3.30
C MET A 18 24.82 16.91 -4.52
N ASP A 19 24.07 16.81 -5.62
CA ASP A 19 24.32 17.60 -6.82
C ASP A 19 24.10 19.10 -6.57
N VAL A 20 23.14 19.46 -5.70
CA VAL A 20 22.91 20.87 -5.30
C VAL A 20 24.10 21.41 -4.50
N TYR A 21 24.70 20.60 -3.62
CA TYR A 21 25.92 20.95 -2.88
C TYR A 21 27.13 21.10 -3.80
N ASP A 22 27.29 20.21 -4.80
CA ASP A 22 28.35 20.33 -5.79
C ASP A 22 28.19 21.59 -6.66
N ILE A 23 26.95 21.91 -7.08
CA ILE A 23 26.64 23.15 -7.79
C ILE A 23 26.97 24.38 -6.91
N ALA A 24 26.60 24.36 -5.63
CA ALA A 24 26.90 25.44 -4.69
C ALA A 24 28.41 25.66 -4.53
N ALA A 25 29.20 24.58 -4.52
CA ALA A 25 30.66 24.66 -4.45
C ALA A 25 31.27 25.30 -5.71
N VAL A 26 30.79 24.95 -6.91
CA VAL A 26 31.24 25.59 -8.17
C VAL A 26 30.87 27.07 -8.18
N VAL A 27 29.63 27.40 -7.82
CA VAL A 27 29.17 28.80 -7.75
C VAL A 27 29.97 29.60 -6.71
N GLY A 28 30.30 28.99 -5.56
CA GLY A 28 31.16 29.58 -4.54
C GLY A 28 32.57 29.88 -5.04
N GLN A 29 33.17 28.98 -5.82
CA GLN A 29 34.49 29.22 -6.44
C GLN A 29 34.48 30.39 -7.43
N GLU A 30 33.40 30.57 -8.20
CA GLU A 30 33.27 31.74 -9.08
C GLU A 30 33.12 33.03 -8.29
N PHE A 31 32.37 33.01 -7.18
CA PHE A 31 32.28 34.17 -6.30
C PHE A 31 33.61 34.53 -5.65
N GLU A 32 34.40 33.54 -5.23
CA GLU A 32 35.74 33.76 -4.68
C GLU A 32 36.64 34.49 -5.70
N ARG A 33 36.64 34.07 -6.97
CA ARG A 33 37.42 34.75 -8.03
C ARG A 33 36.96 36.19 -8.29
N ILE A 34 35.65 36.47 -8.18
CA ILE A 34 35.12 37.83 -8.33
C ILE A 34 35.49 38.68 -7.13
N ILE A 35 35.44 38.12 -5.91
CA ILE A 35 35.87 38.82 -4.68
C ILE A 35 37.35 39.18 -4.78
N ASP A 36 38.20 38.28 -5.26
CA ASP A 36 39.63 38.51 -5.40
C ASP A 36 39.95 39.66 -6.38
N GLN A 37 39.14 39.85 -7.42
CA GLN A 37 39.36 40.89 -8.43
C GLN A 37 38.67 42.23 -8.14
N TYR A 38 37.49 42.22 -7.53
CA TYR A 38 36.60 43.38 -7.41
C TYR A 38 36.21 43.72 -5.95
N GLY A 39 36.63 42.90 -4.98
CA GLY A 39 36.31 43.06 -3.56
C GLY A 39 34.90 42.56 -3.18
N CYS A 40 34.69 42.29 -1.88
CA CYS A 40 33.45 41.71 -1.34
C CYS A 40 32.19 42.56 -1.58
N GLU A 41 32.34 43.89 -1.68
CA GLU A 41 31.22 44.82 -1.87
C GLU A 41 30.41 44.51 -3.14
N ALA A 42 31.09 44.03 -4.20
CA ALA A 42 30.47 43.70 -5.48
C ALA A 42 29.41 42.58 -5.40
N LEU A 43 29.57 41.65 -4.44
CA LEU A 43 28.69 40.47 -4.29
C LEU A 43 27.79 40.51 -3.06
N SER A 44 27.97 41.49 -2.18
CA SER A 44 27.25 41.66 -0.91
C SER A 44 25.72 41.53 -1.02
N ARG A 45 25.13 42.03 -2.11
CA ARG A 45 23.66 41.97 -2.35
C ARG A 45 23.21 40.76 -3.17
N LEU A 46 24.12 40.12 -3.91
CA LEU A 46 23.80 38.97 -4.77
C LEU A 46 23.94 37.64 -4.01
N MET A 47 24.97 37.51 -3.18
CA MET A 47 25.28 36.30 -2.42
C MET A 47 24.06 35.77 -1.65
N PRO A 48 23.32 36.59 -0.86
CA PRO A 48 22.17 36.07 -0.10
C PRO A 48 21.02 35.59 -1.01
N LYS A 49 20.87 36.18 -2.19
CA LYS A 49 19.84 35.77 -3.16
C LYS A 49 20.19 34.44 -3.81
N VAL A 50 21.47 34.23 -4.12
CA VAL A 50 21.94 32.97 -4.72
C VAL A 50 21.90 31.84 -3.71
N VAL A 51 22.31 32.09 -2.47
CA VAL A 51 22.12 31.16 -1.35
C VAL A 51 20.64 30.80 -1.21
N ARG A 52 19.74 31.79 -1.23
CA ARG A 52 18.29 31.52 -1.14
C ARG A 52 17.75 30.67 -2.30
N VAL A 53 18.25 30.87 -3.52
CA VAL A 53 17.86 30.04 -4.67
C VAL A 53 18.36 28.61 -4.53
N LEU A 54 19.59 28.42 -4.04
CA LEU A 54 20.17 27.10 -3.78
C LEU A 54 19.44 26.38 -2.65
N GLU A 55 19.06 27.07 -1.57
CA GLU A 55 18.21 26.53 -0.50
C GLU A 55 16.84 26.06 -1.02
N ILE A 56 16.18 26.87 -1.87
CA ILE A 56 14.89 26.50 -2.47
C ILE A 56 15.06 25.26 -3.35
N LEU A 57 16.15 25.20 -4.14
CA LEU A 57 16.46 24.05 -4.98
C LEU A 57 16.70 22.79 -4.15
N GLU A 58 17.46 22.88 -3.07
CA GLU A 58 17.70 21.77 -2.13
C GLU A 58 16.38 21.23 -1.56
N VAL A 59 15.49 22.11 -1.10
CA VAL A 59 14.18 21.71 -0.57
C VAL A 59 13.31 21.05 -1.65
N MET A 60 13.31 21.58 -2.87
CA MET A 60 12.54 20.99 -3.98
C MET A 60 13.06 19.60 -4.34
N VAL A 61 14.39 19.45 -4.47
CA VAL A 61 15.05 18.17 -4.77
C VAL A 61 14.84 17.14 -3.66
N SER A 62 14.94 17.58 -2.40
CA SER A 62 14.68 16.74 -1.22
C SER A 62 13.23 16.24 -1.18
N ARG A 63 12.27 17.06 -1.62
CA ARG A 63 10.85 16.66 -1.66
C ARG A 63 10.54 15.74 -2.85
N SER A 64 11.24 15.88 -3.98
CA SER A 64 11.08 14.98 -5.12
C SER A 64 11.69 13.60 -4.89
N SER A 65 12.81 13.49 -4.16
CA SER A 65 13.31 12.18 -3.72
C SER A 65 12.38 11.53 -2.68
N MET A 66 11.60 12.34 -1.99
CA MET A 66 10.69 11.92 -0.93
C MET A 66 9.24 11.88 -1.38
N SER A 67 8.92 11.80 -2.69
CA SER A 67 7.55 11.66 -3.19
C SER A 67 7.12 10.18 -3.22
N PRO A 68 6.72 9.60 -2.07
CA PRO A 68 6.55 8.16 -1.91
C PRO A 68 5.35 7.71 -2.75
N ASP A 69 4.32 8.55 -2.84
CA ASP A 69 3.12 8.39 -3.65
C ASP A 69 3.42 8.00 -5.10
N THR A 70 4.49 8.54 -5.70
CA THR A 70 4.82 8.21 -7.10
C THR A 70 5.46 6.83 -7.23
N GLU A 71 6.22 6.38 -6.23
CA GLU A 71 6.78 5.04 -6.18
C GLU A 71 5.72 4.02 -5.77
N GLU A 72 4.88 4.35 -4.80
CA GLU A 72 3.72 3.56 -4.37
C GLU A 72 2.74 3.34 -5.52
N LEU A 73 2.37 4.38 -6.27
CA LEU A 73 1.52 4.25 -7.46
C LEU A 73 2.18 3.42 -8.57
N ARG A 74 3.51 3.47 -8.70
CA ARG A 74 4.25 2.60 -9.64
C ARG A 74 4.20 1.14 -9.21
N LEU A 75 4.45 0.86 -7.94
CA LEU A 75 4.38 -0.49 -7.38
C LEU A 75 2.96 -1.04 -7.46
N GLU A 76 1.94 -0.23 -7.18
CA GLU A 76 0.54 -0.64 -7.30
C GLU A 76 0.14 -0.89 -8.75
N LEU A 77 0.62 -0.06 -9.70
CA LEU A 77 0.44 -0.31 -11.12
C LEU A 77 1.06 -1.64 -11.56
N ASP A 78 2.26 -1.96 -11.07
CA ASP A 78 2.93 -3.23 -11.40
C ASP A 78 2.24 -4.43 -10.72
N ARG A 79 1.73 -4.27 -9.50
CA ARG A 79 0.89 -5.25 -8.82
C ARG A 79 -0.38 -5.55 -9.62
N LEU A 80 -1.11 -4.51 -10.03
CA LEU A 80 -2.33 -4.62 -10.83
C LEU A 80 -2.07 -5.25 -12.20
N ARG A 81 -0.90 -5.00 -12.81
CA ARG A 81 -0.50 -5.65 -14.06
C ARG A 81 -0.30 -7.15 -13.88
N LEU A 82 0.37 -7.56 -12.81
CA LEU A 82 0.57 -8.97 -12.51
C LEU A 82 -0.77 -9.67 -12.24
N GLU A 83 -1.64 -9.07 -11.42
CA GLU A 83 -2.99 -9.59 -11.15
C GLU A 83 -3.82 -9.72 -12.43
N ARG A 84 -3.68 -8.77 -13.36
CA ARG A 84 -4.37 -8.84 -14.66
C ARG A 84 -3.87 -9.99 -15.52
N ILE A 85 -2.56 -10.21 -15.56
CA ILE A 85 -1.95 -11.32 -16.31
C ILE A 85 -2.40 -12.66 -15.70
N GLU A 86 -2.35 -12.78 -14.37
CA GLU A 86 -2.78 -13.98 -13.67
C GLU A 86 -4.25 -14.32 -13.90
N ARG A 87 -5.14 -13.30 -13.88
CA ARG A 87 -6.56 -13.48 -14.22
C ARG A 87 -6.74 -13.99 -15.65
N LEU A 88 -6.08 -13.36 -16.63
CA LEU A 88 -6.15 -13.80 -18.03
C LEU A 88 -5.63 -15.23 -18.22
N GLU A 89 -4.57 -15.62 -17.50
CA GLU A 89 -4.06 -16.99 -17.54
C GLU A 89 -5.03 -18.00 -16.92
N LYS A 90 -5.70 -17.65 -15.81
CA LYS A 90 -6.74 -18.49 -15.20
C LYS A 90 -7.93 -18.67 -16.14
N GLU A 91 -8.42 -17.58 -16.74
CA GLU A 91 -9.50 -17.64 -17.73
C GLU A 91 -9.11 -18.48 -18.94
N ARG A 92 -7.87 -18.35 -19.43
CA ARG A 92 -7.36 -19.17 -20.54
C ARG A 92 -7.33 -20.65 -20.18
N LYS A 93 -6.86 -21.01 -18.97
CA LYS A 93 -6.83 -22.39 -18.49
C LYS A 93 -8.25 -22.96 -18.35
N HIS A 94 -9.14 -22.20 -17.71
CA HIS A 94 -10.53 -22.61 -17.55
C HIS A 94 -11.23 -22.83 -18.90
N ARG A 95 -10.97 -21.95 -19.88
CA ARG A 95 -11.48 -22.12 -21.25
C ARG A 95 -10.95 -23.40 -21.91
N GLN A 96 -9.67 -23.72 -21.72
CA GLN A 96 -9.08 -24.96 -22.24
C GLN A 96 -9.63 -26.21 -21.56
N GLU A 97 -9.92 -26.14 -20.27
CA GLU A 97 -10.57 -27.23 -19.52
C GLU A 97 -12.00 -27.45 -20.01
N LEU A 98 -12.77 -26.36 -20.22
CA LEU A 98 -14.10 -26.43 -20.81
C LEU A 98 -14.09 -27.06 -22.21
N GLU A 99 -13.17 -26.63 -23.08
CA GLU A 99 -13.03 -27.19 -24.43
C GLU A 99 -12.69 -28.69 -24.39
N GLN A 100 -11.80 -29.12 -23.48
CA GLN A 100 -11.50 -30.54 -23.27
C GLN A 100 -12.72 -31.32 -22.79
N VAL A 101 -13.50 -30.78 -21.86
CA VAL A 101 -14.73 -31.41 -21.38
C VAL A 101 -15.76 -31.52 -22.51
N GLU A 102 -15.92 -30.48 -23.33
CA GLU A 102 -16.80 -30.51 -24.50
C GLU A 102 -16.37 -31.57 -25.52
N ASP A 103 -15.07 -31.69 -25.80
CA ASP A 103 -14.53 -32.69 -26.74
C ASP A 103 -14.76 -34.13 -26.24
N VAL A 104 -14.50 -34.38 -24.95
CA VAL A 104 -14.79 -35.68 -24.33
C VAL A 104 -16.29 -35.98 -24.42
N TRP A 105 -17.14 -35.02 -24.08
CA TRP A 105 -18.58 -35.20 -24.13
C TRP A 105 -19.10 -35.45 -25.56
N ARG A 106 -18.54 -34.77 -26.56
CA ARG A 106 -18.83 -35.03 -27.99
C ARG A 106 -18.43 -36.45 -28.38
N GLY A 107 -17.26 -36.91 -27.95
CA GLY A 107 -16.78 -38.28 -28.16
C GLY A 107 -17.74 -39.31 -27.57
N GLU A 108 -18.09 -39.17 -26.30
CA GLU A 108 -19.03 -40.07 -25.60
C GLU A 108 -20.41 -40.07 -26.27
N ALA A 109 -20.94 -38.90 -26.64
CA ALA A 109 -22.21 -38.79 -27.34
C ALA A 109 -22.17 -39.51 -28.69
N GLN A 110 -21.07 -39.40 -29.44
CA GLN A 110 -20.89 -40.08 -30.72
C GLN A 110 -20.77 -41.59 -30.56
N ASP A 111 -20.07 -42.06 -29.52
CA ASP A 111 -19.96 -43.49 -29.21
C ASP A 111 -21.32 -44.08 -28.84
N LEU A 112 -22.13 -43.37 -28.05
CA LEU A 112 -23.50 -43.79 -27.72
C LEU A 112 -24.40 -43.82 -28.95
N LEU A 113 -24.32 -42.82 -29.82
CA LEU A 113 -25.06 -42.81 -31.10
C LEU A 113 -24.66 -44.00 -31.98
N SER A 114 -23.36 -44.31 -32.03
CA SER A 114 -22.85 -45.46 -32.78
C SER A 114 -23.36 -46.79 -32.22
N GLN A 115 -23.41 -46.94 -30.89
CA GLN A 115 -24.02 -48.10 -30.23
C GLN A 115 -25.51 -48.22 -30.52
N ILE A 116 -26.26 -47.11 -30.46
CA ILE A 116 -27.69 -47.09 -30.81
C ILE A 116 -27.89 -47.53 -32.26
N ALA A 117 -27.10 -47.00 -33.20
CA ALA A 117 -27.19 -47.38 -34.61
C ALA A 117 -26.90 -48.88 -34.83
N GLN A 118 -25.88 -49.43 -34.16
CA GLN A 118 -25.58 -50.86 -34.20
C GLN A 118 -26.76 -51.70 -33.67
N LEU A 119 -27.30 -51.34 -32.49
CA LEU A 119 -28.44 -52.03 -31.90
C LEU A 119 -29.72 -51.90 -32.74
N GLN A 120 -29.91 -50.79 -33.45
CA GLN A 120 -31.03 -50.61 -34.37
C GLN A 120 -30.89 -51.50 -35.61
N GLU A 121 -29.69 -51.63 -36.17
CA GLU A 121 -29.44 -52.55 -37.29
C GLU A 121 -29.57 -54.02 -36.87
N GLU A 122 -29.09 -54.38 -35.68
CA GLU A 122 -29.29 -55.71 -35.10
C GLU A 122 -30.78 -56.01 -34.89
N ASN A 123 -31.57 -55.07 -34.35
CA ASN A 123 -33.02 -55.25 -34.22
C ASN A 123 -33.72 -55.39 -35.56
N LYS A 124 -33.33 -54.57 -36.55
CA LYS A 124 -33.90 -54.62 -37.91
C LYS A 124 -33.59 -55.95 -38.60
N THR A 125 -32.36 -56.44 -38.47
CA THR A 125 -31.96 -57.75 -39.00
C THR A 125 -32.70 -58.89 -38.31
N LEU A 126 -32.84 -58.86 -36.98
CA LEU A 126 -33.65 -59.83 -36.22
C LEU A 126 -35.13 -59.81 -36.65
N LEU A 127 -35.73 -58.63 -36.82
CA LEU A 127 -37.10 -58.48 -37.30
C LEU A 127 -37.28 -58.97 -38.75
N SER A 128 -36.28 -58.75 -39.62
CA SER A 128 -36.30 -59.26 -41.01
C SER A 128 -36.15 -60.78 -41.11
N ASN A 129 -35.54 -61.41 -40.11
CA ASN A 129 -35.34 -62.85 -40.02
C ASN A 129 -36.55 -63.60 -39.40
N MET A 130 -37.62 -62.88 -39.03
CA MET A 130 -38.94 -63.46 -38.71
C MET A 130 -39.89 -63.24 -39.90
N PRO A 131 -40.12 -64.23 -40.80
CA PRO A 131 -41.20 -65.20 -40.55
C PRO A 131 -41.06 -66.61 -41.19
N ILE A 132 -41.80 -67.58 -40.61
CA ILE A 132 -42.20 -68.93 -41.08
C ILE A 132 -41.06 -69.95 -41.32
N LYS A 133 -40.87 -70.83 -40.33
CA LYS A 133 -40.89 -72.27 -40.60
C LYS A 133 -41.18 -73.07 -39.33
N ASP A 134 -42.46 -73.41 -39.15
CA ASP A 134 -42.86 -74.63 -38.45
C ASP A 134 -42.23 -75.81 -39.20
N SER A 135 -41.21 -76.40 -38.61
CA SER A 135 -40.62 -77.69 -38.97
C SER A 135 -39.48 -77.94 -37.99
N MET A 136 -39.81 -78.44 -36.79
CA MET A 136 -38.80 -79.06 -35.93
C MET A 136 -38.04 -80.10 -36.77
N ASN A 137 -36.74 -79.90 -36.93
CA ASN A 137 -35.75 -80.85 -37.43
C ASN A 137 -34.41 -80.43 -36.81
N GLU A 138 -33.40 -81.32 -36.88
CA GLU A 138 -32.06 -81.25 -36.25
C GLU A 138 -31.31 -79.88 -36.25
N GLU A 139 -31.75 -78.89 -37.04
CA GLU A 139 -31.32 -77.49 -36.97
C GLU A 139 -31.58 -76.81 -35.60
N GLU A 140 -32.59 -77.21 -34.83
CA GLU A 140 -32.85 -76.60 -33.51
C GLU A 140 -31.76 -76.90 -32.48
N LEU A 141 -31.10 -78.06 -32.59
CA LEU A 141 -29.98 -78.42 -31.71
C LEU A 141 -28.74 -77.57 -32.06
N GLN A 142 -28.48 -77.34 -33.36
CA GLN A 142 -27.43 -76.42 -33.83
C GLN A 142 -27.76 -74.94 -33.59
N ARG A 143 -29.04 -74.55 -33.62
CA ARG A 143 -29.48 -73.19 -33.24
C ARG A 143 -29.42 -72.96 -31.74
N HIS A 144 -29.71 -73.97 -30.91
CA HIS A 144 -29.53 -73.90 -29.46
C HIS A 144 -28.04 -73.90 -29.07
N GLU A 145 -27.18 -74.60 -29.82
CA GLU A 145 -25.71 -74.47 -29.74
C GLU A 145 -25.22 -73.09 -30.18
N GLY A 146 -25.76 -72.54 -31.28
CA GLY A 146 -25.46 -71.18 -31.74
C GLY A 146 -26.00 -70.08 -30.80
N MET A 147 -27.11 -70.33 -30.10
CA MET A 147 -27.69 -69.44 -29.10
C MET A 147 -26.86 -69.47 -27.82
N THR A 148 -26.42 -70.65 -27.38
CA THR A 148 -25.43 -70.75 -26.29
C THR A 148 -24.07 -70.16 -26.69
N GLU A 149 -23.68 -70.20 -27.97
CA GLU A 149 -22.46 -69.51 -28.45
C GLU A 149 -22.60 -67.98 -28.37
N LYS A 150 -23.76 -67.44 -28.75
CA LYS A 150 -24.09 -66.00 -28.58
C LYS A 150 -24.15 -65.61 -27.11
N GLU A 151 -24.74 -66.43 -26.25
CA GLU A 151 -24.76 -66.22 -24.80
C GLU A 151 -23.35 -66.28 -24.18
N LYS A 152 -22.49 -67.21 -24.62
CA LYS A 152 -21.07 -67.24 -24.24
C LYS A 152 -20.35 -65.97 -24.71
N GLN A 153 -20.64 -65.47 -25.91
CA GLN A 153 -20.02 -64.25 -26.43
C GLN A 153 -20.46 -63.01 -25.62
N VAL A 154 -21.74 -62.93 -25.23
CA VAL A 154 -22.25 -61.91 -24.30
C VAL A 154 -21.57 -62.03 -22.94
N MET A 155 -21.41 -63.25 -22.43
CA MET A 155 -20.72 -63.50 -21.15
C MET A 155 -19.24 -63.05 -21.19
N LEU A 156 -18.54 -63.30 -22.30
CA LEU A 156 -17.16 -62.83 -22.48
C LEU A 156 -17.10 -61.30 -22.53
N ARG A 157 -18.00 -60.65 -23.26
CA ARG A 157 -18.08 -59.18 -23.30
C ARG A 157 -18.40 -58.59 -21.93
N LEU A 158 -19.34 -59.18 -21.18
CA LEU A 158 -19.65 -58.78 -19.80
C LEU A 158 -18.45 -58.96 -18.89
N LYS A 159 -17.71 -60.07 -19.02
CA LYS A 159 -16.48 -60.30 -18.26
C LYS A 159 -15.42 -59.24 -18.58
N GLU A 160 -15.21 -58.92 -19.86
CA GLU A 160 -14.29 -57.86 -20.27
C GLU A 160 -14.68 -56.49 -19.72
N VAL A 161 -15.98 -56.13 -19.74
CA VAL A 161 -16.47 -54.88 -19.17
C VAL A 161 -16.26 -54.86 -17.65
N VAL A 162 -16.57 -55.96 -16.95
CA VAL A 162 -16.36 -56.08 -15.51
C VAL A 162 -14.88 -55.98 -15.15
N ASP A 163 -14.00 -56.62 -15.91
CA ASP A 163 -12.55 -56.56 -15.67
C ASP A 163 -12.01 -55.14 -15.96
N LYS A 164 -12.49 -54.46 -17.01
CA LYS A 164 -12.19 -53.03 -17.26
C LYS A 164 -12.65 -52.13 -16.12
N GLN A 165 -13.89 -52.28 -15.66
CA GLN A 165 -14.43 -51.51 -14.54
C GLN A 165 -13.63 -51.75 -13.25
N ARG A 166 -13.16 -52.98 -13.00
CA ARG A 166 -12.28 -53.27 -11.86
C ARG A 166 -10.95 -52.56 -11.96
N ASP A 167 -10.34 -52.54 -13.14
CA ASP A 167 -9.07 -51.85 -13.34
C ASP A 167 -9.22 -50.32 -13.26
N GLU A 168 -10.36 -49.80 -13.73
CA GLU A 168 -10.71 -48.39 -13.58
C GLU A 168 -10.92 -48.00 -12.12
N ILE A 169 -11.64 -48.81 -11.34
CA ILE A 169 -11.80 -48.61 -9.88
C ILE A 169 -10.43 -48.60 -9.21
N ARG A 170 -9.55 -49.56 -9.52
CA ARG A 170 -8.17 -49.58 -8.97
C ARG A 170 -7.33 -48.39 -9.40
N ALA A 171 -7.54 -47.85 -10.59
CA ALA A 171 -6.87 -46.63 -11.04
C ALA A 171 -7.37 -45.41 -10.26
N LYS A 172 -8.69 -45.29 -10.08
CA LYS A 172 -9.32 -44.23 -9.28
C LYS A 172 -8.94 -44.29 -7.81
N ASP A 173 -8.84 -45.48 -7.21
CA ASP A 173 -8.38 -45.65 -5.83
C ASP A 173 -6.93 -45.17 -5.65
N ARG A 174 -6.06 -45.44 -6.63
CA ARG A 174 -4.67 -44.93 -6.63
C ARG A 174 -4.64 -43.41 -6.78
N GLU A 175 -5.45 -42.85 -7.67
CA GLU A 175 -5.59 -41.40 -7.85
C GLU A 175 -6.07 -40.72 -6.55
N LEU A 176 -7.07 -41.31 -5.89
CA LEU A 176 -7.59 -40.83 -4.60
C LEU A 176 -6.53 -40.91 -3.50
N SER A 177 -5.73 -41.98 -3.44
CA SER A 177 -4.63 -42.11 -2.49
C SER A 177 -3.61 -40.98 -2.66
N LEU A 178 -3.18 -40.71 -3.89
CA LEU A 178 -2.24 -39.62 -4.17
C LEU A 178 -2.81 -38.25 -3.80
N LYS A 179 -4.09 -37.99 -4.14
CA LYS A 179 -4.77 -36.75 -3.74
C LYS A 179 -4.88 -36.61 -2.23
N ASN A 180 -5.10 -37.70 -1.50
CA ASN A 180 -5.12 -37.68 -0.03
C ASN A 180 -3.74 -37.35 0.54
N GLU A 181 -2.66 -37.94 -0.01
CA GLU A 181 -1.28 -37.61 0.39
C GLU A 181 -0.98 -36.12 0.17
N ASP A 182 -1.40 -35.55 -0.96
CA ASP A 182 -1.25 -34.12 -1.23
C ASP A 182 -2.05 -33.25 -0.25
N ILE A 183 -3.28 -33.64 0.08
CA ILE A 183 -4.11 -32.95 1.08
C ILE A 183 -3.42 -32.99 2.46
N GLU A 184 -2.90 -34.14 2.88
CA GLU A 184 -2.18 -34.27 4.14
C GLU A 184 -0.92 -33.39 4.16
N ALA A 185 -0.16 -33.35 3.07
CA ALA A 185 1.02 -32.48 2.94
C ALA A 185 0.65 -30.99 3.06
N LEU A 186 -0.43 -30.56 2.39
CA LEU A 186 -0.94 -29.20 2.47
C LEU A 186 -1.45 -28.85 3.88
N GLN A 187 -2.14 -29.78 4.55
CA GLN A 187 -2.58 -29.61 5.95
C GLN A 187 -1.39 -29.45 6.91
N GLN A 188 -0.31 -30.21 6.71
CA GLN A 188 0.91 -30.05 7.48
C GLN A 188 1.56 -28.68 7.24
N GLN A 189 1.62 -28.21 5.99
CA GLN A 189 2.14 -26.89 5.66
C GLN A 189 1.29 -25.78 6.28
N GLN A 190 -0.03 -25.89 6.20
CA GLN A 190 -0.97 -24.97 6.82
C GLN A 190 -0.75 -24.89 8.33
N SER A 191 -0.63 -26.04 9.00
CA SER A 191 -0.38 -26.11 10.45
C SER A 191 0.95 -25.46 10.84
N ARG A 192 2.01 -25.65 10.04
CA ARG A 192 3.30 -24.98 10.24
C ARG A 192 3.17 -23.46 10.10
N LEU A 193 2.48 -23.00 9.06
CA LEU A 193 2.25 -21.56 8.84
C LEU A 193 1.40 -20.94 9.95
N MET A 194 0.37 -21.62 10.44
CA MET A 194 -0.42 -21.16 11.59
C MET A 194 0.47 -20.96 12.82
N LYS A 195 1.38 -21.89 13.10
CA LYS A 195 2.33 -21.79 14.21
C LYS A 195 3.27 -20.58 14.07
N ILE A 196 3.87 -20.42 12.89
CA ILE A 196 4.74 -19.27 12.60
C ILE A 196 3.95 -17.95 12.73
N ASN A 197 2.72 -17.90 12.22
CA ASN A 197 1.89 -16.70 12.30
C ASN A 197 1.55 -16.35 13.76
N HIS A 198 1.23 -17.35 14.58
CA HIS A 198 1.02 -17.18 16.02
C HIS A 198 2.27 -16.63 16.71
N ASP A 199 3.44 -17.20 16.44
CA ASP A 199 4.72 -16.76 17.01
C ASP A 199 5.06 -15.33 16.61
N LEU A 200 4.81 -14.96 15.34
CA LEU A 200 5.00 -13.59 14.86
C LEU A 200 4.04 -12.59 15.52
N ARG A 201 2.76 -12.94 15.66
CA ARG A 201 1.79 -12.11 16.39
C ARG A 201 2.20 -11.90 17.84
N HIS A 202 2.67 -12.96 18.50
CA HIS A 202 3.19 -12.86 19.86
C HIS A 202 4.42 -11.94 19.93
N LYS A 203 5.36 -12.08 19.00
CA LYS A 203 6.54 -11.22 18.91
C LYS A 203 6.19 -9.75 18.68
N ILE A 204 5.22 -9.46 17.80
CA ILE A 204 4.71 -8.11 17.58
C ILE A 204 4.14 -7.53 18.87
N SER A 205 3.27 -8.29 19.57
CA SER A 205 2.69 -7.87 20.85
C SER A 205 3.75 -7.54 21.91
N VAL A 206 4.81 -8.34 22.01
CA VAL A 206 5.94 -8.08 22.93
C VAL A 206 6.69 -6.81 22.54
N VAL A 207 7.03 -6.64 21.25
CA VAL A 207 7.74 -5.45 20.76
C VAL A 207 6.89 -4.18 20.93
N GLU A 208 5.59 -4.25 20.68
CA GLU A 208 4.66 -3.15 20.92
C GLU A 208 4.59 -2.77 22.40
N ALA A 209 4.53 -3.75 23.29
CA ALA A 209 4.54 -3.51 24.73
C ALA A 209 5.85 -2.84 25.19
N GLN A 210 6.99 -3.31 24.66
CA GLN A 210 8.29 -2.68 24.90
C GLN A 210 8.35 -1.24 24.39
N GLY A 211 7.84 -0.98 23.18
CA GLY A 211 7.74 0.36 22.61
C GLY A 211 6.90 1.31 23.48
N LYS A 212 5.74 0.85 23.96
CA LYS A 212 4.89 1.63 24.89
C LYS A 212 5.60 1.93 26.21
N ALA A 213 6.32 0.95 26.77
CA ALA A 213 7.08 1.14 28.00
C ALA A 213 8.21 2.19 27.83
N LEU A 214 8.96 2.14 26.72
CA LEU A 214 10.00 3.11 26.41
C LEU A 214 9.44 4.52 26.20
N ILE A 215 8.29 4.64 25.52
CA ILE A 215 7.59 5.94 25.38
C ILE A 215 7.19 6.47 26.76
N GLY A 216 6.67 5.63 27.65
CA GLY A 216 6.34 6.00 29.03
C GLY A 216 7.55 6.54 29.79
N GLN A 217 8.68 5.81 29.77
CA GLN A 217 9.92 6.23 30.40
C GLN A 217 10.45 7.56 29.83
N LYS A 218 10.37 7.73 28.51
CA LYS A 218 10.77 8.97 27.86
C LYS A 218 9.93 10.15 28.38
N VAL A 219 8.62 9.99 28.45
CA VAL A 219 7.70 11.03 28.94
C VAL A 219 7.98 11.37 30.40
N GLU A 220 8.24 10.38 31.25
CA GLU A 220 8.59 10.59 32.66
C GLU A 220 9.90 11.39 32.81
N LEU A 221 10.93 11.05 32.03
CA LEU A 221 12.21 11.76 32.03
C LEU A 221 12.07 13.19 31.49
N GLU A 222 11.30 13.40 30.42
CA GLU A 222 11.01 14.73 29.88
C GLU A 222 10.24 15.59 30.89
N ALA A 223 9.24 15.03 31.57
CA ALA A 223 8.51 15.72 32.62
C ALA A 223 9.41 16.08 33.81
N GLY A 224 10.30 15.18 34.23
CA GLY A 224 11.28 15.44 35.29
C GLY A 224 12.27 16.54 34.92
N ALA A 225 12.79 16.53 33.69
CA ALA A 225 13.69 17.58 33.19
C ALA A 225 12.98 18.94 33.12
N GLN A 226 11.70 18.97 32.70
CA GLN A 226 10.92 20.19 32.66
C GLN A 226 10.64 20.76 34.05
N ALA A 227 10.34 19.90 35.04
CA ALA A 227 10.17 20.31 36.44
C ALA A 227 11.46 20.92 37.01
N GLN A 228 12.61 20.28 36.78
CA GLN A 228 13.91 20.82 37.19
C GLN A 228 14.22 22.17 36.51
N ALA A 229 13.91 22.32 35.23
CA ALA A 229 14.10 23.58 34.52
C ALA A 229 13.25 24.72 35.12
N GLN A 230 12.01 24.43 35.54
CA GLN A 230 11.15 25.38 36.23
C GLN A 230 11.72 25.77 37.61
N GLU A 231 12.22 24.80 38.38
CA GLU A 231 12.83 25.05 39.68
C GLU A 231 14.11 25.91 39.56
N VAL A 232 14.98 25.60 38.60
CA VAL A 232 16.16 26.43 38.29
C VAL A 232 15.74 27.85 37.86
N GLY A 233 14.67 27.97 37.07
CA GLY A 233 14.10 29.26 36.69
C GLY A 233 13.65 30.08 37.91
N ALA A 234 12.92 29.46 38.83
CA ALA A 234 12.46 30.10 40.06
C ALA A 234 13.63 30.54 40.96
N LEU A 235 14.63 29.67 41.15
CA LEU A 235 15.84 30.01 41.92
C LEU A 235 16.62 31.17 41.30
N ARG A 236 16.74 31.23 39.97
CA ARG A 236 17.39 32.36 39.28
C ARG A 236 16.64 33.67 39.51
N GLN A 237 15.32 33.65 39.52
CA GLN A 237 14.51 34.83 39.83
C GLN A 237 14.73 35.29 41.27
N GLU A 238 14.74 34.39 42.24
CA GLU A 238 15.04 34.72 43.65
C GLU A 238 16.47 35.28 43.82
N VAL A 239 17.47 34.69 43.17
CA VAL A 239 18.84 35.24 43.18
C VAL A 239 18.88 36.65 42.61
N THR A 240 18.13 36.92 41.54
CA THR A 240 18.05 38.26 40.93
C THR A 240 17.41 39.25 41.90
N ARG A 241 16.28 38.88 42.51
CA ARG A 241 15.58 39.69 43.51
C ARG A 241 16.46 39.99 44.74
N LEU A 242 17.20 39.01 45.24
CA LEU A 242 18.14 39.21 46.36
C LEU A 242 19.28 40.16 46.00
N ARG A 243 19.83 40.07 44.77
CA ARG A 243 20.85 41.00 44.28
C ARG A 243 20.34 42.43 44.20
N GLU A 244 19.13 42.64 43.69
CA GLU A 244 18.51 43.96 43.63
C GLU A 244 18.33 44.56 45.03
N ARG A 245 17.85 43.78 46.01
CA ARG A 245 17.73 44.23 47.40
C ARG A 245 19.08 44.63 48.00
N LEU A 246 20.12 43.82 47.79
CA LEU A 246 21.48 44.13 48.23
C LEU A 246 22.05 45.40 47.57
N GLN A 247 21.74 45.64 46.29
CA GLN A 247 22.17 46.85 45.57
C GLN A 247 21.46 48.10 46.11
N VAL A 248 20.18 48.01 46.45
CA VAL A 248 19.42 49.08 47.11
C VAL A 248 20.00 49.38 48.50
N GLU A 249 20.26 48.35 49.31
CA GLU A 249 20.87 48.49 50.64
C GLU A 249 22.29 49.11 50.57
N ALA A 250 23.11 48.71 49.59
CA ALA A 250 24.44 49.29 49.35
C ALA A 250 24.36 50.76 48.88
N SER A 251 23.33 51.11 48.11
CA SER A 251 23.08 52.49 47.70
C SER A 251 22.60 53.37 48.86
N THR A 252 22.06 52.76 49.92
CA THR A 252 21.60 53.47 51.13
C THR A 252 22.76 53.76 52.11
N GLN A 253 23.94 53.15 51.92
CA GLN A 253 25.10 53.33 52.81
C GLN A 253 26.13 54.38 52.34
N ASN A 254 25.90 55.08 51.22
CA ASN A 254 26.73 56.22 50.79
C ASN A 254 25.93 57.53 50.84
N PRO A 255 26.23 58.47 51.76
CA PRO A 255 25.59 59.77 51.78
C PRO A 255 26.42 60.79 51.00
N GLU A 256 26.12 60.99 49.71
CA GLU A 256 26.36 62.29 49.05
C GLU A 256 25.17 62.63 48.14
N GLU A 257 24.38 63.59 48.62
CA GLU A 257 23.24 64.25 47.96
C GLU A 257 23.76 65.44 47.11
N PRO A 258 23.00 65.97 46.11
CA PRO A 258 21.78 66.74 46.39
C PRO A 258 20.60 66.59 45.40
N LEU A 259 19.38 66.62 45.96
CA LEU A 259 18.06 66.76 45.28
C LEU A 259 17.80 68.20 44.76
N PRO A 260 16.75 68.47 43.94
CA PRO A 260 15.43 68.81 44.53
C PRO A 260 14.13 68.48 43.72
N LEU A 261 13.04 68.17 44.46
CA LEU A 261 11.59 68.47 44.28
C LEU A 261 10.54 67.32 44.05
N PRO A 262 9.49 67.25 44.91
CA PRO A 262 8.25 66.42 44.77
C PRO A 262 6.98 67.33 44.60
N PRO A 263 5.69 66.92 44.79
CA PRO A 263 5.08 65.59 45.03
C PRO A 263 3.80 65.30 44.19
N SER A 264 3.30 64.03 44.18
CA SER A 264 1.84 63.80 44.19
C SER A 264 1.46 62.40 44.71
N PRO A 265 0.38 62.27 45.52
CA PRO A 265 0.07 61.09 46.32
C PRO A 265 -1.06 60.23 45.73
N ALA A 266 -1.02 58.92 45.97
CA ALA A 266 -2.15 58.10 46.44
C ALA A 266 -1.78 56.62 46.32
N GLU A 267 -1.55 55.97 47.46
CA GLU A 267 -1.82 54.55 47.62
C GLU A 267 -3.34 54.34 47.78
N GLU A 268 -3.74 53.09 47.59
CA GLU A 268 -5.05 52.48 47.89
C GLU A 268 -6.06 52.36 46.73
N ALA A 269 -5.97 51.21 46.04
CA ALA A 269 -7.14 50.40 45.73
C ALA A 269 -6.73 48.93 45.54
N PHE A 270 -7.03 48.11 46.55
CA PHE A 270 -7.30 46.70 46.33
C PHE A 270 -8.47 46.60 45.33
N CYS A 271 -8.25 45.97 44.17
CA CYS A 271 -9.32 45.45 43.33
C CYS A 271 -8.89 44.09 42.77
N GLU A 272 -9.87 43.20 42.79
CA GLU A 272 -9.84 41.78 42.50
C GLU A 272 -9.35 41.44 41.09
N GLU A 273 -8.76 40.25 40.99
CA GLU A 273 -8.87 39.29 39.90
C GLU A 273 -9.69 39.75 38.68
N SER A 274 -9.02 40.20 37.62
CA SER A 274 -9.48 39.94 36.25
C SER A 274 -8.35 40.17 35.26
N GLY A 275 -8.07 39.14 34.46
CA GLY A 275 -6.92 39.06 33.58
C GLY A 275 -6.80 40.24 32.62
N GLY A 276 -5.67 40.94 32.72
CA GLY A 276 -5.09 41.67 31.60
C GLY A 276 -4.60 40.68 30.55
N LEU A 277 -5.53 40.13 29.78
CA LEU A 277 -5.22 39.36 28.59
C LEU A 277 -5.35 40.29 27.39
N ASP A 278 -4.22 40.58 26.76
CA ASP A 278 -4.15 41.20 25.45
C ASP A 278 -5.05 40.43 24.47
N LEU A 279 -6.18 41.02 24.08
CA LEU A 279 -7.18 40.43 23.20
C LEU A 279 -6.65 40.23 21.76
N LYS A 280 -5.43 40.67 21.46
CA LYS A 280 -4.79 40.58 20.13
C LYS A 280 -3.53 39.72 20.05
N ASP A 281 -3.19 38.94 21.09
CA ASP A 281 -2.06 38.01 21.01
C ASP A 281 -2.34 36.85 20.02
N PRO A 282 -1.57 36.74 18.91
CA PRO A 282 -1.72 35.66 17.93
C PRO A 282 -1.47 34.26 18.51
N ASN A 283 -0.72 34.15 19.62
CA ASN A 283 -0.33 32.89 20.25
C ASN A 283 -1.21 32.52 21.46
N ARG A 284 -2.25 33.30 21.76
CA ARG A 284 -3.21 32.96 22.82
C ARG A 284 -3.94 31.66 22.43
N PRO A 285 -4.01 30.65 23.34
CA PRO A 285 -4.82 29.47 23.11
C PRO A 285 -6.27 29.90 22.84
N ARG A 286 -6.73 29.66 21.60
CA ARG A 286 -8.08 30.05 21.16
C ARG A 286 -9.19 29.18 21.77
N PHE A 287 -8.79 28.04 22.31
CA PHE A 287 -9.67 27.05 22.89
C PHE A 287 -9.18 26.71 24.30
N THR A 288 -10.12 26.42 25.19
CA THR A 288 -9.80 25.83 26.49
C THR A 288 -9.32 24.38 26.31
N LEU A 289 -8.55 23.85 27.27
CA LEU A 289 -8.15 22.44 27.24
C LEU A 289 -9.35 21.48 27.22
N GLN A 290 -10.47 21.91 27.81
CA GLN A 290 -11.72 21.15 27.80
C GLN A 290 -12.34 21.13 26.39
N GLU A 291 -12.45 22.30 25.72
CA GLU A 291 -12.91 22.36 24.33
C GLU A 291 -12.03 21.54 23.38
N LEU A 292 -10.70 21.56 23.58
CA LEU A 292 -9.80 20.73 22.79
C LEU A 292 -10.06 19.24 23.04
N ARG A 293 -10.29 18.82 24.29
CA ARG A 293 -10.62 17.44 24.63
C ARG A 293 -11.94 17.00 23.99
N ASP A 294 -12.95 17.87 24.02
CA ASP A 294 -14.27 17.61 23.45
C ASP A 294 -14.18 17.48 21.92
N VAL A 295 -13.48 18.40 21.24
CA VAL A 295 -13.21 18.32 19.80
C VAL A 295 -12.41 17.07 19.43
N LEU A 296 -11.46 16.66 20.27
CA LEU A 296 -10.71 15.41 20.06
C LEU A 296 -11.60 14.17 20.20
N HIS A 297 -12.53 14.16 21.15
CA HIS A 297 -13.52 13.10 21.30
C HIS A 297 -14.48 13.05 20.11
N GLU A 298 -15.09 14.18 19.74
CA GLU A 298 -15.98 14.26 18.57
C GLU A 298 -15.26 13.83 17.29
N ARG A 299 -14.01 14.28 17.08
CA ARG A 299 -13.19 13.86 15.94
C ARG A 299 -12.92 12.35 15.94
N ASN A 300 -12.68 11.74 17.09
CA ASN A 300 -12.48 10.29 17.18
C ASN A 300 -13.78 9.52 16.92
N GLU A 301 -14.93 10.00 17.41
CA GLU A 301 -16.23 9.41 17.10
C GLU A 301 -16.59 9.52 15.61
N LEU A 302 -16.37 10.68 15.00
CA LEU A 302 -16.57 10.88 13.57
C LEU A 302 -15.64 9.98 12.75
N LYS A 303 -14.39 9.79 13.19
CA LYS A 303 -13.45 8.87 12.54
C LYS A 303 -13.96 7.42 12.58
N ALA A 304 -14.55 6.98 13.70
CA ALA A 304 -15.15 5.66 13.80
C ALA A 304 -16.38 5.51 12.86
N LYS A 305 -17.24 6.53 12.80
CA LYS A 305 -18.39 6.55 11.87
C LYS A 305 -17.96 6.53 10.41
N VAL A 306 -16.94 7.32 10.04
CA VAL A 306 -16.39 7.33 8.67
C VAL A 306 -15.80 5.98 8.31
N PHE A 307 -15.11 5.30 9.24
CA PHE A 307 -14.58 3.96 9.01
C PHE A 307 -15.70 2.95 8.70
N LEU A 308 -16.79 2.95 9.50
CA LEU A 308 -17.95 2.08 9.25
C LEU A 308 -18.63 2.38 7.91
N LEU A 309 -18.82 3.67 7.58
CA LEU A 309 -19.41 4.07 6.30
C LEU A 309 -18.51 3.69 5.11
N GLN A 310 -17.18 3.73 5.28
CA GLN A 310 -16.24 3.26 4.25
C GLN A 310 -16.35 1.75 4.03
N GLU A 311 -16.57 0.98 5.10
CA GLU A 311 -16.80 -0.47 5.02
C GLU A 311 -18.13 -0.79 4.32
N GLU A 312 -19.22 -0.09 4.67
CA GLU A 312 -20.51 -0.22 3.97
C GLU A 312 -20.39 0.15 2.50
N LEU A 313 -19.74 1.27 2.17
CA LEU A 313 -19.50 1.66 0.77
C LEU A 313 -18.63 0.67 0.02
N ALA A 314 -17.66 0.04 0.68
CA ALA A 314 -16.86 -1.02 0.07
C ALA A 314 -17.72 -2.26 -0.22
N TYR A 315 -18.60 -2.63 0.70
CA TYR A 315 -19.55 -3.73 0.55
C TYR A 315 -20.50 -3.52 -0.64
N TYR A 316 -21.13 -2.35 -0.75
CA TYR A 316 -22.03 -2.07 -1.90
C TYR A 316 -21.29 -1.93 -3.23
N LYS A 317 -20.04 -1.43 -3.23
CA LYS A 317 -19.22 -1.41 -4.44
C LYS A 317 -18.80 -2.80 -4.91
N SER A 318 -18.57 -3.74 -3.99
CA SER A 318 -18.35 -5.14 -4.37
C SER A 318 -19.63 -5.77 -4.92
N ASP A 319 -20.80 -5.42 -4.38
CA ASP A 319 -22.12 -5.91 -4.83
C ASP A 319 -22.46 -5.36 -6.24
N GLU A 320 -22.27 -4.05 -6.48
CA GLU A 320 -22.45 -3.44 -7.81
C GLU A 320 -21.45 -3.97 -8.85
N ALA A 321 -20.22 -4.30 -8.42
CA ALA A 321 -19.22 -4.90 -9.29
C ALA A 321 -19.53 -6.37 -9.63
N GLU A 322 -20.31 -7.07 -8.80
CA GLU A 322 -20.84 -8.40 -9.13
C GLU A 322 -21.99 -8.31 -10.15
N ASP A 323 -22.82 -7.27 -10.08
CA ASP A 323 -23.91 -7.00 -11.04
C ASP A 323 -23.41 -6.50 -12.43
N GLU A 324 -22.30 -5.75 -12.50
CA GLU A 324 -21.74 -5.28 -13.79
C GLU A 324 -21.03 -6.38 -14.60
N ILE A 325 -20.72 -7.54 -14.01
CA ILE A 325 -20.02 -8.65 -14.69
C ILE A 325 -20.92 -9.40 -15.70
N GLU A 326 -22.23 -9.15 -15.73
CA GLU A 326 -23.15 -9.75 -16.72
C GLU A 326 -23.18 -9.06 -18.11
N SER A 327 -22.39 -8.00 -18.36
CA SER A 327 -22.44 -7.26 -19.64
C SER A 327 -21.08 -7.11 -20.34
N PRO A 328 -20.83 -7.77 -21.50
CA PRO A 328 -19.57 -7.62 -22.21
C PRO A 328 -19.64 -6.56 -23.32
N SER A 329 -18.82 -5.51 -23.26
CA SER A 329 -18.23 -4.93 -24.47
C SER A 329 -16.96 -4.11 -24.24
N PRO A 330 -15.95 -4.23 -25.13
CA PRO A 330 -14.65 -3.58 -24.98
C PRO A 330 -14.48 -2.36 -25.90
N GLU A 331 -13.98 -1.24 -25.39
CA GLU A 331 -13.38 -0.20 -26.25
C GLU A 331 -11.98 0.22 -25.79
N LEU A 332 -11.03 -0.15 -26.65
CA LEU A 332 -9.67 0.37 -26.75
C LEU A 332 -9.69 1.87 -27.09
N ARG A 333 -9.04 2.73 -26.29
CA ARG A 333 -8.50 4.01 -26.80
C ARG A 333 -7.10 4.33 -26.26
N SER A 334 -6.13 3.92 -27.07
CA SER A 334 -4.97 4.69 -27.53
C SER A 334 -4.33 5.71 -26.57
N ARG A 335 -3.21 5.26 -26.01
CA ARG A 335 -2.02 6.04 -25.65
C ARG A 335 -1.60 6.99 -26.78
N SER A 336 -1.42 8.27 -26.48
CA SER A 336 -0.49 9.16 -27.21
C SER A 336 0.07 10.22 -26.27
N ARG A 337 1.27 9.94 -25.74
CA ARG A 337 2.14 10.92 -25.07
C ARG A 337 3.09 11.47 -26.12
N SER A 338 3.03 12.76 -26.43
CA SER A 338 4.11 13.47 -27.11
C SER A 338 4.70 14.48 -26.12
N SER A 339 5.88 14.17 -25.58
CA SER A 339 6.66 15.06 -24.72
C SER A 339 7.77 15.71 -25.55
N ALA A 340 7.63 16.99 -25.86
CA ALA A 340 8.78 17.87 -26.11
C ALA A 340 9.12 18.59 -24.79
N PRO A 341 10.40 18.76 -24.42
CA PRO A 341 10.76 19.43 -23.19
C PRO A 341 10.46 20.94 -23.33
N PRO A 342 9.78 21.58 -22.37
CA PRO A 342 9.56 23.02 -22.42
C PRO A 342 10.88 23.73 -22.11
N GLU A 343 11.30 24.63 -23.00
CA GLU A 343 12.41 25.54 -22.72
C GLU A 343 12.12 26.35 -21.46
N SER A 344 13.08 26.34 -20.52
CA SER A 344 12.95 26.96 -19.21
C SER A 344 12.59 28.44 -19.30
N GLY A 345 11.44 28.82 -18.73
CA GLY A 345 10.94 30.20 -18.70
C GLY A 345 11.92 31.21 -18.08
N ILE A 346 12.89 30.74 -17.29
CA ILE A 346 13.95 31.56 -16.70
C ILE A 346 14.91 32.08 -17.78
N LYS A 347 15.22 31.28 -18.82
CA LYS A 347 16.07 31.73 -19.94
C LYS A 347 15.43 32.90 -20.68
N ARG A 348 14.11 32.89 -20.93
CA ARG A 348 13.41 34.05 -21.54
C ARG A 348 13.46 35.30 -20.67
N LEU A 349 13.31 35.16 -19.35
CA LEU A 349 13.31 36.28 -18.43
C LEU A 349 14.66 36.99 -18.36
N ILE A 350 15.77 36.23 -18.40
CA ILE A 350 17.12 36.82 -18.41
C ILE A 350 17.42 37.49 -19.75
N PHE A 351 17.06 36.86 -20.88
CA PHE A 351 17.29 37.45 -22.21
C PHE A 351 16.43 38.69 -22.51
N THR A 352 15.25 38.83 -21.89
CA THR A 352 14.39 40.02 -22.05
C THR A 352 14.85 41.21 -21.19
N ALA A 353 15.69 40.97 -20.17
CA ALA A 353 16.21 42.02 -19.30
C ALA A 353 17.58 42.57 -19.75
N ILE A 354 18.22 41.94 -20.74
CA ILE A 354 19.57 42.29 -21.24
C ILE A 354 19.51 42.95 -22.65
N MET A 355 18.36 42.88 -23.33
CA MET A 355 18.03 43.67 -24.54
C MET A 355 17.23 44.90 -24.15
#